data_AF-A0A947DPR0-F1
#
_entry.id   AF-A0A947DPR0-F1
#
_cell.length_a   1.000
_cell.length_b   1.000
_cell.length_c   1.000
_cell.angle_alpha   90.00
_cell.angle_beta   90.00
_cell.angle_gamma   90.00
#
_symmetry.space_group_name_H-M   'P 1'
#
loop_
_entity.id
_entity.type
_entity.pdbx_description
1 polymer ?
#
loop_
_entity_poly.entity_id
_entity_poly.type
_entity_poly.pdbx_seq_one_letter_code
_entity_poly.pdbx_strand_id
1 'polypeptide(L)'
;MFELEVQFEKGSLDSALAEIFRGEIMVRPSLMSSEEEGLRIGVSRPDEVIRLVESSAAFLWAPRCSYQITSVPNGTISVFAWASDFVVIDQVFHSLARLDVLFGFACAEDERKHRNWISRRMKYGVHEGWVGRDFRKYLPGLYWLTVIPRGMQEALGLHVSHLTQVAEEALLQGEKNWLLRLYENPLEWENAATHIDEWCFNTAGCFSKRAANEALGLSTNFIEASQVFAEWR
;
A
#
# COMPACT_ATOMS: atom_id res chain seq x y z
N MET A 1 -3.49 -2.43 14.48
CA MET A 1 -2.87 -3.42 13.57
C MET A 1 -1.96 -2.65 12.62
N PHE A 2 -0.88 -3.25 12.15
CA PHE A 2 -0.01 -2.67 11.13
C PHE A 2 -0.13 -3.46 9.85
N GLU A 3 -0.10 -2.76 8.73
CA GLU A 3 -0.27 -3.32 7.40
C GLU A 3 0.77 -2.76 6.44
N LEU A 4 1.08 -3.55 5.41
CA LEU A 4 1.82 -3.10 4.24
C LEU A 4 1.14 -3.58 2.98
N GLU A 5 1.34 -2.83 1.90
CA GLU A 5 1.01 -3.25 0.55
C GLU A 5 2.18 -2.89 -0.36
N VAL A 6 2.68 -3.86 -1.12
CA VAL A 6 3.70 -3.62 -2.15
C VAL A 6 3.21 -4.23 -3.45
N GLN A 7 3.25 -3.42 -4.51
CA GLN A 7 2.80 -3.81 -5.83
C GLN A 7 3.99 -4.01 -6.76
N PHE A 8 3.89 -5.00 -7.64
CA PHE A 8 4.93 -5.34 -8.61
C PHE A 8 4.32 -5.66 -9.97
N GLU A 9 5.15 -5.66 -11.01
CA GLU A 9 4.80 -6.31 -12.27
C GLU A 9 4.58 -7.82 -12.05
N LYS A 10 3.66 -8.43 -12.79
CA LYS A 10 3.34 -9.86 -12.63
C LYS A 10 4.55 -10.78 -12.79
N GLY A 11 5.52 -10.40 -13.63
CA GLY A 11 6.78 -11.13 -13.81
C GLY A 11 7.68 -11.19 -12.56
N SER A 12 7.40 -10.38 -11.54
CA SER A 12 8.18 -10.34 -10.29
C SER A 12 7.65 -11.26 -9.20
N LEU A 13 6.60 -12.07 -9.46
CA LEU A 13 5.98 -12.95 -8.45
C LEU A 13 6.98 -13.89 -7.78
N ASP A 14 7.82 -14.56 -8.56
CA ASP A 14 8.83 -15.47 -8.02
C ASP A 14 9.82 -14.76 -7.08
N SER A 15 10.21 -13.54 -7.44
CA SER A 15 11.15 -12.75 -6.63
C SER A 15 10.49 -12.28 -5.34
N ALA A 16 9.25 -11.82 -5.39
CA ALA A 16 8.48 -11.42 -4.21
C ALA A 16 8.29 -12.61 -3.25
N LEU A 17 7.90 -13.78 -3.77
CA LEU A 17 7.79 -15.01 -2.96
C LEU A 17 9.14 -15.42 -2.39
N ALA A 18 10.22 -15.36 -3.17
CA ALA A 18 11.55 -15.69 -2.69
C ALA A 18 11.98 -14.84 -1.49
N GLU A 19 11.70 -13.53 -1.48
CA GLU A 19 11.97 -12.67 -0.32
C GLU A 19 11.11 -13.05 0.89
N ILE A 20 9.80 -13.28 0.69
CA ILE A 20 8.88 -13.69 1.77
C ILE A 20 9.33 -15.01 2.41
N PHE A 21 9.70 -16.01 1.60
CA PHE A 21 10.17 -17.31 2.10
C PHE A 21 11.60 -17.29 2.63
N ARG A 22 12.43 -16.30 2.27
CA ARG A 22 13.77 -16.11 2.85
C ARG A 22 13.71 -15.48 4.24
N GLY A 23 12.62 -14.78 4.57
CA GLY A 23 12.40 -14.15 5.87
C GLY A 23 12.69 -15.06 7.06
N GLU A 24 12.90 -14.45 8.22
CA GLU A 24 13.12 -15.17 9.48
C GLU A 24 11.96 -16.12 9.81
N ILE A 25 12.21 -17.12 10.65
CA ILE A 25 11.20 -18.14 11.03
C ILE A 25 9.87 -17.52 11.49
N MET A 26 9.90 -16.34 12.13
CA MET A 26 8.70 -15.70 12.65
C MET A 26 7.83 -15.02 11.58
N VAL A 27 8.40 -14.72 10.41
CA VAL A 27 7.72 -14.05 9.29
C VAL A 27 7.64 -14.94 8.05
N ARG A 28 8.36 -16.06 8.03
CA ARG A 28 8.33 -17.04 6.96
C ARG A 28 7.00 -17.81 6.97
N PRO A 29 6.22 -17.78 5.88
CA PRO A 29 4.98 -18.53 5.85
C PRO A 29 5.22 -20.03 5.89
N SER A 30 4.37 -20.73 6.63
CA SER A 30 4.36 -22.20 6.73
C SER A 30 3.00 -22.81 6.40
N LEU A 31 1.95 -21.98 6.30
CA LEU A 31 0.60 -22.37 5.96
C LEU A 31 0.06 -21.52 4.80
N MET A 32 -0.83 -22.08 3.98
CA MET A 32 -1.51 -21.37 2.90
C MET A 32 -2.95 -21.83 2.68
N SER A 33 -3.73 -21.00 1.98
CA SER A 33 -5.09 -21.29 1.49
C SER A 33 -5.44 -20.40 0.30
N SER A 34 -6.46 -20.80 -0.46
CA SER A 34 -7.08 -19.98 -1.52
C SER A 34 -8.10 -18.97 -0.96
N GLU A 35 -8.49 -19.10 0.31
CA GLU A 35 -9.49 -18.28 0.98
C GLU A 35 -8.97 -17.85 2.35
N GLU A 36 -9.36 -16.67 2.83
CA GLU A 36 -8.88 -16.11 4.10
C GLU A 36 -9.27 -17.00 5.31
N GLU A 37 -10.51 -17.49 5.31
CA GLU A 37 -11.05 -18.40 6.33
C GLU A 37 -11.04 -19.87 5.90
N GLY A 38 -10.31 -20.18 4.81
CA GLY A 38 -10.26 -21.51 4.22
C GLY A 38 -9.43 -22.52 5.02
N LEU A 39 -9.47 -23.78 4.57
CA LEU A 39 -8.61 -24.82 5.12
C LEU A 39 -7.14 -24.45 4.89
N ARG A 40 -6.38 -24.41 6.00
CA ARG A 40 -4.95 -24.11 5.98
C ARG A 40 -4.16 -25.39 5.76
N ILE A 41 -3.35 -25.40 4.71
CA ILE A 41 -2.45 -26.52 4.38
C ILE A 41 -1.00 -26.06 4.49
N GLY A 42 -0.11 -27.00 4.83
CA GLY A 42 1.32 -26.70 4.93
C GLY A 42 1.90 -26.28 3.58
N VAL A 43 2.70 -25.20 3.56
CA VAL A 43 3.44 -24.81 2.37
C VAL A 43 4.63 -25.76 2.22
N SER A 44 4.52 -26.68 1.25
CA SER A 44 5.60 -27.62 0.96
C SER A 44 6.56 -27.07 -0.09
N ARG A 45 6.03 -26.29 -1.06
CA ARG A 45 6.79 -25.69 -2.17
C ARG A 45 6.19 -24.33 -2.59
N PRO A 46 7.02 -23.33 -2.94
CA PRO A 46 6.55 -22.04 -3.46
C PRO A 46 5.66 -22.15 -4.72
N ASP A 47 5.87 -23.17 -5.57
CA ASP A 47 5.09 -23.39 -6.80
C ASP A 47 3.59 -23.56 -6.56
N GLU A 48 3.19 -24.05 -5.39
CA GLU A 48 1.78 -24.18 -5.02
C GLU A 48 1.14 -22.81 -4.79
N VAL A 49 1.91 -21.88 -4.20
CA VAL A 49 1.47 -20.49 -3.99
C VAL A 49 1.32 -19.78 -5.33
N ILE A 50 2.27 -19.95 -6.25
CA ILE A 50 2.20 -19.35 -7.59
C ILE A 50 0.91 -19.75 -8.30
N ARG A 51 0.58 -21.06 -8.32
CA ARG A 51 -0.65 -21.55 -8.94
C ARG A 51 -1.91 -20.94 -8.33
N LEU A 52 -1.93 -20.75 -7.01
CA LEU A 52 -3.06 -20.10 -6.33
C LEU A 52 -3.20 -18.63 -6.76
N VAL A 53 -2.10 -17.87 -6.75
CA VAL A 53 -2.08 -16.45 -7.17
C VAL A 53 -2.50 -16.30 -8.62
N GLU A 54 -2.11 -17.22 -9.51
CA GLU A 54 -2.52 -17.21 -10.92
C GLU A 54 -4.00 -17.49 -11.12
N SER A 55 -4.61 -18.31 -10.25
CA SER A 55 -6.04 -18.62 -10.32
C SER A 55 -6.93 -17.57 -9.65
N SER A 56 -6.46 -16.96 -8.56
CA SER A 56 -7.22 -16.01 -7.76
C SER A 56 -6.31 -15.22 -6.81
N ALA A 57 -6.07 -15.75 -5.62
CA ALA A 57 -5.32 -15.18 -4.52
C ALA A 57 -4.72 -16.30 -3.67
N ALA A 58 -3.62 -16.00 -3.00
CA ALA A 58 -3.05 -16.86 -1.98
C ALA A 58 -3.02 -16.14 -0.64
N PHE A 59 -3.59 -16.77 0.38
CA PHE A 59 -3.47 -16.35 1.77
C PHE A 59 -2.39 -17.20 2.42
N LEU A 60 -1.39 -16.57 3.04
CA LEU A 60 -0.26 -17.25 3.67
C LEU A 60 -0.16 -16.83 5.14
N TRP A 61 0.22 -17.76 6.01
CA TRP A 61 0.39 -17.48 7.44
C TRP A 61 1.77 -17.88 7.93
N ALA A 62 2.41 -16.94 8.63
CA ALA A 62 3.60 -17.12 9.45
C ALA A 62 3.25 -16.90 10.94
N PRO A 63 4.13 -17.25 11.88
CA PRO A 63 3.86 -17.09 13.31
C PRO A 63 3.51 -15.65 13.75
N ARG A 64 4.06 -14.62 13.09
CA ARG A 64 3.85 -13.20 13.46
C ARG A 64 3.35 -12.32 12.33
N CYS A 65 3.08 -12.87 11.15
CA CYS A 65 2.65 -12.11 9.99
C CYS A 65 1.74 -12.98 9.11
N SER A 66 0.75 -12.34 8.50
CA SER A 66 -0.10 -12.95 7.49
C SER A 66 0.06 -12.18 6.19
N TYR A 67 -0.11 -12.88 5.07
CA TYR A 67 0.04 -12.33 3.73
C TYR A 67 -1.20 -12.66 2.90
N GLN A 68 -1.56 -11.74 2.03
CA GLN A 68 -2.48 -11.95 0.93
C GLN A 68 -1.76 -11.52 -0.35
N ILE A 69 -1.64 -12.45 -1.29
CA ILE A 69 -1.02 -12.19 -2.58
C ILE A 69 -2.09 -12.33 -3.65
N THR A 70 -2.27 -11.29 -4.44
CA THR A 70 -3.32 -11.23 -5.48
C THR A 70 -2.73 -10.84 -6.82
N SER A 71 -3.19 -11.49 -7.90
CA SER A 71 -2.96 -11.00 -9.25
C SER A 71 -4.08 -10.03 -9.63
N VAL A 72 -3.72 -8.85 -10.10
CA VAL A 72 -4.67 -7.83 -10.55
C VAL A 72 -4.77 -7.88 -12.08
N PRO A 73 -5.95 -7.65 -12.69
CA PRO A 73 -6.15 -7.78 -14.15
C PRO A 73 -5.26 -6.89 -15.03
N ASN A 74 -4.69 -5.83 -14.46
CA ASN A 74 -3.84 -4.84 -15.15
C ASN A 74 -2.37 -5.28 -15.32
N GLY A 75 -2.06 -6.56 -15.06
CA GLY A 75 -0.72 -7.12 -15.16
C GLY A 75 0.14 -6.96 -13.92
N THR A 76 -0.43 -6.53 -12.79
CA THR A 76 0.31 -6.37 -11.53
C THR A 76 -0.01 -7.48 -10.54
N ILE A 77 0.88 -7.64 -9.56
CA ILE A 77 0.62 -8.41 -8.34
C ILE A 77 0.63 -7.45 -7.15
N SER A 78 -0.21 -7.71 -6.16
CA SER A 78 -0.19 -7.01 -4.88
C SER A 78 0.13 -8.01 -3.77
N VAL A 79 1.16 -7.69 -2.99
CA VAL A 79 1.51 -8.37 -1.74
C VAL A 79 1.02 -7.48 -0.61
N PHE A 80 -0.07 -7.88 0.01
CA PHE A 80 -0.59 -7.28 1.24
C PHE A 80 -0.13 -8.12 2.43
N ALA A 81 0.36 -7.49 3.49
CA ALA A 81 0.72 -8.21 4.72
C ALA A 81 0.32 -7.42 5.96
N TRP A 82 0.00 -8.14 7.04
CA TRP A 82 -0.42 -7.52 8.30
C TRP A 82 0.14 -8.26 9.52
N ALA A 83 0.39 -7.49 10.58
CA ALA A 83 0.91 -7.96 11.85
C ALA A 83 0.49 -7.05 13.02
N SER A 84 0.60 -7.55 14.24
CA SER A 84 0.38 -6.75 15.46
C SER A 84 1.62 -5.96 15.90
N ASP A 85 2.80 -6.31 15.42
CA ASP A 85 4.08 -5.66 15.73
C ASP A 85 4.61 -4.94 14.49
N PHE A 86 4.88 -3.64 14.60
CA PHE A 86 5.38 -2.87 13.47
C PHE A 86 6.81 -3.24 13.08
N VAL A 87 7.62 -3.79 13.99
CA VAL A 87 8.99 -4.24 13.67
C VAL A 87 8.95 -5.37 12.65
N VAL A 88 7.94 -6.25 12.74
CA VAL A 88 7.71 -7.31 11.77
C VAL A 88 7.35 -6.71 10.40
N ILE A 89 6.46 -5.72 10.36
CA ILE A 89 6.07 -5.02 9.14
C ILE A 89 7.25 -4.27 8.52
N ASP A 90 8.05 -3.57 9.32
CA ASP A 90 9.26 -2.87 8.90
C ASP A 90 10.24 -3.82 8.20
N GLN A 91 10.51 -4.98 8.82
CA GLN A 91 11.41 -6.00 8.28
C GLN A 91 10.92 -6.55 6.92
N VAL A 92 9.63 -6.90 6.83
CA VAL A 92 9.04 -7.42 5.60
C VAL A 92 9.06 -6.34 4.50
N PHE A 93 8.67 -5.11 4.84
CA PHE A 93 8.63 -4.00 3.90
C PHE A 93 10.02 -3.70 3.33
N HIS A 94 11.05 -3.61 4.17
CA HIS A 94 12.43 -3.40 3.73
C HIS A 94 12.96 -4.52 2.84
N SER A 95 12.49 -5.75 3.03
CA SER A 95 12.89 -6.88 2.19
C SER A 95 12.26 -6.78 0.80
N LEU A 96 10.97 -6.44 0.74
CA LEU A 96 10.23 -6.27 -0.52
C LEU A 96 10.63 -5.02 -1.29
N ALA A 97 10.92 -3.91 -0.60
CA ALA A 97 11.29 -2.62 -1.20
C ALA A 97 12.60 -2.67 -2.03
N ARG A 98 13.43 -3.70 -1.82
CA ARG A 98 14.66 -3.93 -2.60
C ARG A 98 14.41 -4.46 -4.01
N LEU A 99 13.22 -4.97 -4.28
CA LEU A 99 12.83 -5.50 -5.58
C LEU A 99 12.36 -4.37 -6.52
N ASP A 100 12.06 -4.69 -7.77
CA ASP A 100 11.50 -3.74 -8.72
C ASP A 100 10.00 -3.52 -8.44
N VAL A 101 9.71 -2.64 -7.49
CA VAL A 101 8.35 -2.30 -7.05
C VAL A 101 7.71 -1.32 -8.03
N LEU A 102 6.38 -1.32 -8.09
CA LEU A 102 5.58 -0.29 -8.75
C LEU A 102 5.17 0.81 -7.77
N PHE A 103 4.88 0.43 -6.54
CA PHE A 103 4.61 1.30 -5.40
C PHE A 103 4.51 0.42 -4.15
N GLY A 104 4.73 0.99 -2.97
CA GLY A 104 4.31 0.33 -1.75
C GLY A 104 4.29 1.25 -0.54
N PHE A 105 3.57 0.83 0.48
CA PHE A 105 3.52 1.51 1.77
C PHE A 105 3.45 0.52 2.93
N ALA A 106 3.80 0.99 4.11
CA ALA A 106 3.49 0.35 5.38
C ALA A 106 3.03 1.39 6.40
N CYS A 107 2.03 1.05 7.21
CA CYS A 107 1.40 1.99 8.14
C CYS A 107 0.58 1.30 9.23
N ALA A 108 0.09 2.09 10.18
CA ALA A 108 -1.02 1.68 11.03
C ALA A 108 -2.34 1.70 10.22
N GLU A 109 -3.27 0.77 10.53
CA GLU A 109 -4.56 0.69 9.83
C GLU A 109 -5.35 2.01 9.87
N ASP A 110 -5.31 2.71 11.00
CA ASP A 110 -6.02 3.98 11.18
C ASP A 110 -5.39 5.11 10.35
N GLU A 111 -4.07 5.05 10.13
CA GLU A 111 -3.38 5.96 9.22
C GLU A 111 -3.86 5.75 7.78
N ARG A 112 -3.94 4.49 7.31
CA ARG A 112 -4.46 4.19 5.97
C ARG A 112 -5.87 4.72 5.81
N LYS A 113 -6.75 4.51 6.80
CA LYS A 113 -8.11 5.06 6.81
C LYS A 113 -8.11 6.58 6.78
N HIS A 114 -7.25 7.22 7.58
CA HIS A 114 -7.09 8.66 7.58
C HIS A 114 -6.70 9.18 6.21
N ARG A 115 -5.76 8.53 5.50
CA ARG A 115 -5.28 8.98 4.19
C ARG A 115 -6.23 8.64 3.04
N ASN A 116 -6.89 7.49 3.06
CA ASN A 116 -7.55 6.95 1.85
C ASN A 116 -8.99 6.49 2.04
N TRP A 117 -9.55 6.47 3.25
CA TRP A 117 -10.97 6.14 3.46
C TRP A 117 -11.81 7.40 3.58
N ILE A 118 -12.81 7.56 2.72
CA ILE A 118 -13.83 8.59 2.87
C ILE A 118 -15.11 7.92 3.35
N SER A 119 -15.76 8.51 4.36
CA SER A 119 -17.12 8.19 4.77
C SER A 119 -17.89 9.49 5.00
N ARG A 120 -18.96 9.70 4.23
CA ARG A 120 -19.75 10.94 4.26
C ARG A 120 -21.23 10.65 4.21
N ARG A 121 -21.97 11.23 5.16
CA ARG A 121 -23.43 11.24 5.13
C ARG A 121 -23.92 12.39 4.24
N MET A 122 -24.66 12.03 3.20
CA MET A 122 -25.36 12.94 2.29
C MET A 122 -26.88 12.82 2.53
N LYS A 123 -27.68 13.70 1.93
CA LYS A 123 -29.15 13.67 2.08
C LYS A 123 -29.79 12.35 1.62
N TYR A 124 -29.14 11.65 0.70
CA TYR A 124 -29.62 10.43 0.04
C TYR A 124 -28.90 9.15 0.49
N GLY A 125 -28.05 9.21 1.52
CA GLY A 125 -27.38 8.03 2.06
C GLY A 125 -25.99 8.30 2.64
N VAL A 126 -25.33 7.24 3.07
CA VAL A 126 -23.91 7.28 3.46
C VAL A 126 -23.10 6.75 2.28
N HIS A 127 -22.11 7.53 1.86
CA HIS A 127 -21.14 7.13 0.86
C HIS A 127 -19.83 6.83 1.55
N GLU A 128 -19.32 5.63 1.34
CA GLU A 128 -18.03 5.24 1.87
C GLU A 128 -17.20 4.46 0.85
N GLY A 129 -15.88 4.60 0.96
CA GLY A 129 -14.97 3.87 0.10
C GLY A 129 -13.53 4.33 0.20
N TRP A 130 -12.66 3.44 -0.25
CA TRP A 130 -11.25 3.73 -0.48
C TRP A 130 -11.07 4.55 -1.75
N VAL A 131 -10.23 5.58 -1.68
CA VAL A 131 -9.86 6.52 -2.74
C VAL A 131 -8.35 6.72 -2.75
N GLY A 132 -7.81 7.27 -3.84
CA GLY A 132 -6.40 7.56 -3.95
C GLY A 132 -5.54 6.31 -4.08
N ARG A 133 -5.99 5.25 -4.78
CA ARG A 133 -5.25 3.98 -4.88
C ARG A 133 -4.61 3.72 -6.24
N ASP A 134 -4.96 4.51 -7.26
CA ASP A 134 -4.43 4.34 -8.61
C ASP A 134 -3.06 5.01 -8.74
N PHE A 135 -2.02 4.26 -8.35
CA PHE A 135 -0.62 4.70 -8.39
C PHE A 135 -0.12 5.06 -9.79
N ARG A 136 -0.85 4.70 -10.86
CA ARG A 136 -0.49 5.09 -12.24
C ARG A 136 -0.91 6.51 -12.57
N LYS A 137 -1.85 7.09 -11.81
CA LYS A 137 -2.36 8.46 -12.01
C LYS A 137 -1.71 9.47 -11.09
N TYR A 138 -1.40 9.07 -9.87
CA TYR A 138 -0.88 9.94 -8.81
C TYR A 138 -0.12 9.10 -7.78
N LEU A 139 0.63 9.75 -6.90
CA LEU A 139 1.16 9.13 -5.69
C LEU A 139 -0.01 8.88 -4.72
N PRO A 140 -0.34 7.62 -4.38
CA PRO A 140 -1.53 7.26 -3.57
C PRO A 140 -1.62 7.92 -2.20
N GLY A 141 -0.47 8.27 -1.66
CA GLY A 141 -0.30 8.85 -0.34
C GLY A 141 1.13 8.68 0.13
N LEU A 142 1.43 9.34 1.23
CA LEU A 142 2.66 9.19 1.98
C LEU A 142 2.29 8.65 3.35
N TYR A 143 2.96 7.56 3.72
CA TYR A 143 2.72 6.80 4.94
C TYR A 143 3.99 6.61 5.75
N TRP A 144 3.88 6.07 6.96
CA TRP A 144 5.03 5.75 7.84
C TRP A 144 6.26 5.28 7.05
N LEU A 145 6.10 4.21 6.26
CA LEU A 145 7.05 3.82 5.23
C LEU A 145 6.40 3.92 3.86
N THR A 146 7.09 4.50 2.89
CA THR A 146 6.64 4.56 1.50
C THR A 146 7.79 4.25 0.56
N VAL A 147 7.58 3.33 -0.38
CA VAL A 147 8.54 3.03 -1.45
C VAL A 147 8.02 3.54 -2.79
N ILE A 148 8.79 4.43 -3.41
CA ILE A 148 8.45 5.13 -4.65
C ILE A 148 9.52 4.82 -5.69
N PRO A 149 9.19 4.11 -6.78
CA PRO A 149 10.14 3.91 -7.87
C PRO A 149 10.52 5.23 -8.52
N ARG A 150 11.78 5.37 -8.93
CA ARG A 150 12.26 6.55 -9.63
C ARG A 150 11.48 6.82 -10.92
N GLY A 151 11.07 5.78 -11.63
CA GLY A 151 10.23 5.93 -12.83
C GLY A 151 8.86 6.57 -12.53
N MET A 152 8.25 6.25 -11.39
CA MET A 152 7.02 6.90 -10.95
C MET A 152 7.25 8.36 -10.58
N GLN A 153 8.32 8.62 -9.84
CA GLN A 153 8.73 9.97 -9.48
C GLN A 153 8.84 10.85 -10.74
N GLU A 154 9.55 10.38 -11.76
CA GLU A 154 9.76 11.09 -13.03
C GLU A 154 8.44 11.27 -13.80
N ALA A 155 7.61 10.23 -13.89
CA ALA A 155 6.32 10.27 -14.59
C ALA A 155 5.32 11.26 -13.97
N LEU A 156 5.33 11.41 -12.64
CA LEU A 156 4.46 12.31 -11.90
C LEU A 156 5.06 13.72 -11.73
N GLY A 157 6.28 13.95 -12.20
CA GLY A 157 6.97 15.23 -12.02
C GLY A 157 7.31 15.55 -10.57
N LEU A 158 7.46 14.52 -9.72
CA LEU A 158 7.81 14.68 -8.31
C LEU A 158 9.32 14.91 -8.18
N HIS A 159 9.74 16.01 -7.57
CA HIS A 159 11.16 16.21 -7.29
C HIS A 159 11.53 15.54 -5.98
N VAL A 160 12.64 14.79 -5.95
CA VAL A 160 13.14 14.13 -4.73
C VAL A 160 13.33 15.12 -3.58
N SER A 161 13.74 16.35 -3.88
CA SER A 161 13.88 17.43 -2.90
C SER A 161 12.57 17.75 -2.18
N HIS A 162 11.41 17.52 -2.80
CA HIS A 162 10.11 17.68 -2.16
C HIS A 162 9.79 16.50 -1.23
N LEU A 163 10.18 15.28 -1.62
CA LEU A 163 9.99 14.08 -0.78
C LEU A 163 10.85 14.15 0.49
N THR A 164 12.08 14.65 0.39
CA THR A 164 12.96 14.84 1.55
C THR A 164 12.55 15.98 2.49
N GLN A 165 11.59 16.83 2.11
CA GLN A 165 11.07 17.87 3.01
C GLN A 165 10.09 17.32 4.04
N VAL A 166 9.43 16.20 3.72
CA VAL A 166 8.40 15.59 4.56
C VAL A 166 8.85 14.29 5.22
N ALA A 167 9.90 13.66 4.71
CA ALA A 167 10.47 12.44 5.26
C ALA A 167 11.59 12.75 6.27
N GLU A 168 11.59 12.07 7.41
CA GLU A 168 12.73 12.05 8.34
C GLU A 168 13.94 11.36 7.72
N GLU A 169 13.69 10.33 6.92
CA GLU A 169 14.72 9.59 6.20
C GLU A 169 14.26 9.29 4.77
N ALA A 170 15.17 9.50 3.81
CA ALA A 170 14.97 9.16 2.41
C ALA A 170 16.21 8.46 1.88
N LEU A 171 16.08 7.17 1.54
CA LEU A 171 17.16 6.34 1.03
C LEU A 171 16.87 5.88 -0.39
N LEU A 172 17.85 6.00 -1.28
CA LEU A 172 17.77 5.41 -2.61
C LEU A 172 18.29 3.97 -2.57
N GLN A 173 17.38 2.99 -2.69
CA GLN A 173 17.72 1.57 -2.73
C GLN A 173 18.09 1.14 -4.15
N GLY A 174 19.36 0.75 -4.33
CA GLY A 174 19.86 0.14 -5.57
C GLY A 174 19.66 1.01 -6.81
N GLU A 175 19.66 2.34 -6.65
CA GLU A 175 19.39 3.34 -7.69
C GLU A 175 17.99 3.33 -8.31
N LYS A 176 17.08 2.49 -7.81
CA LYS A 176 15.75 2.26 -8.40
C LYS A 176 14.61 2.87 -7.58
N ASN A 177 14.63 2.65 -6.27
CA ASN A 177 13.50 2.96 -5.40
C ASN A 177 13.89 3.94 -4.31
N TRP A 178 13.12 5.00 -4.14
CA TRP A 178 13.17 5.81 -2.94
C TRP A 178 12.39 5.12 -1.84
N LEU A 179 13.05 4.81 -0.74
CA LEU A 179 12.44 4.37 0.50
C LEU A 179 12.39 5.56 1.44
N LEU A 180 11.17 5.97 1.80
CA LEU A 180 10.91 7.08 2.70
C LEU A 180 10.43 6.53 4.04
N ARG A 181 10.96 7.10 5.13
CA ARG A 181 10.41 6.97 6.49
C ARG A 181 9.97 8.36 6.94
N LEU A 182 8.69 8.53 7.23
CA LEU A 182 8.14 9.84 7.61
C LEU A 182 8.23 10.13 9.09
N TYR A 183 8.30 9.09 9.92
CA TYR A 183 8.44 9.16 11.37
C TYR A 183 9.06 7.86 11.90
N GLU A 184 9.71 7.90 13.06
CA GLU A 184 10.32 6.70 13.66
C GLU A 184 9.29 5.64 14.02
N ASN A 185 8.20 6.03 14.69
CA ASN A 185 7.18 5.13 15.23
C ASN A 185 5.83 5.26 14.50
N PRO A 186 5.28 4.18 13.92
CA PRO A 186 4.05 4.26 13.14
C PRO A 186 2.82 4.73 13.90
N LEU A 187 2.85 4.66 15.24
CA LEU A 187 1.77 5.12 16.10
C LEU A 187 1.73 6.64 16.26
N GLU A 188 2.76 7.36 15.80
CA GLU A 188 2.88 8.81 15.91
C GLU A 188 2.39 9.55 14.65
N TRP A 189 1.75 8.82 13.73
CA TRP A 189 1.30 9.33 12.44
C TRP A 189 0.38 10.57 12.56
N GLU A 190 -0.41 10.65 13.64
CA GLU A 190 -1.30 11.78 13.91
C GLU A 190 -0.54 13.10 14.07
N ASN A 191 0.67 13.07 14.65
CA ASN A 191 1.50 14.25 14.84
C ASN A 191 1.97 14.84 13.50
N ALA A 192 2.21 13.98 12.51
CA ALA A 192 2.61 14.36 11.17
C ALA A 192 1.42 14.53 10.19
N ALA A 193 0.20 14.18 10.62
CA ALA A 193 -0.96 14.05 9.75
C ALA A 193 -1.25 15.34 8.97
N THR A 194 -1.38 16.47 9.68
CA THR A 194 -1.70 17.77 9.09
C THR A 194 -0.64 18.22 8.09
N HIS A 195 0.65 18.08 8.45
CA HIS A 195 1.75 18.50 7.59
C HIS A 195 1.79 17.69 6.29
N ILE A 196 1.68 16.36 6.38
CA ILE A 196 1.66 15.47 5.21
C ILE A 196 0.42 15.72 4.35
N ASP A 197 -0.76 15.91 4.95
CA ASP A 197 -2.00 16.19 4.19
C ASP A 197 -1.90 17.52 3.43
N GLU A 198 -1.33 18.54 4.05
CA GLU A 198 -1.10 19.84 3.43
C GLU A 198 -0.09 19.74 2.29
N TRP A 199 0.99 18.98 2.48
CA TRP A 199 1.95 18.73 1.42
C TRP A 199 1.32 17.99 0.24
N CYS A 200 0.55 16.92 0.48
CA CYS A 200 -0.15 16.17 -0.55
C CYS A 200 -1.17 17.03 -1.30
N PHE A 201 -1.87 17.94 -0.61
CA PHE A 201 -2.81 18.88 -1.24
C PHE A 201 -2.12 19.90 -2.14
N ASN A 202 -0.93 20.37 -1.76
CA ASN A 202 -0.20 21.41 -2.49
C ASN A 202 0.79 20.86 -3.54
N THR A 203 0.99 19.54 -3.61
CA THR A 203 1.96 18.91 -4.51
C THR A 203 1.26 18.28 -5.71
N ALA A 204 1.57 18.79 -6.91
CA ALA A 204 1.09 18.20 -8.16
C ALA A 204 1.56 16.74 -8.30
N GLY A 205 0.68 15.87 -8.79
CA GLY A 205 0.95 14.44 -8.93
C GLY A 205 0.70 13.62 -7.66
N CYS A 206 0.31 14.24 -6.53
CA CYS A 206 -0.08 13.54 -5.31
C CYS A 206 -1.60 13.44 -5.16
N PHE A 207 -2.08 12.32 -4.62
CA PHE A 207 -3.46 12.22 -4.18
C PHE A 207 -3.70 13.09 -2.95
N SER A 208 -4.87 13.75 -2.90
CA SER A 208 -5.33 14.48 -1.72
C SER A 208 -6.75 14.10 -1.35
N LYS A 209 -6.90 13.48 -0.18
CA LYS A 209 -8.22 13.21 0.42
C LYS A 209 -8.99 14.50 0.69
N ARG A 210 -8.29 15.61 0.96
CA ARG A 210 -8.92 16.92 1.10
C ARG A 210 -9.59 17.36 -0.22
N ALA A 211 -8.86 17.30 -1.33
CA ALA A 211 -9.43 17.64 -2.65
C ALA A 211 -10.62 16.74 -3.01
N ALA A 212 -10.51 15.42 -2.74
CA ALA A 212 -11.62 14.48 -2.95
C ALA A 212 -12.85 14.83 -2.08
N ASN A 213 -12.65 15.18 -0.81
CA ASN A 213 -13.74 15.61 0.09
C ASN A 213 -14.38 16.94 -0.33
N GLU A 214 -13.59 17.89 -0.82
CA GLU A 214 -14.09 19.16 -1.36
C GLU A 214 -14.97 18.90 -2.59
N ALA A 215 -14.52 18.07 -3.54
CA ALA A 215 -15.31 17.66 -4.71
C ALA A 215 -16.62 16.94 -4.32
N LEU A 216 -16.57 16.00 -3.37
CA LEU A 216 -17.75 15.35 -2.79
C LEU A 216 -18.71 16.33 -2.11
N GLY A 217 -18.20 17.45 -1.59
CA GLY A 217 -19.02 18.48 -0.94
C GLY A 217 -19.84 19.31 -1.92
N LEU A 218 -19.43 19.32 -3.19
CA LEU A 218 -20.15 19.98 -4.27
C LEU A 218 -21.20 19.06 -4.91
N SER A 219 -21.13 17.74 -4.65
CA SER A 219 -22.11 16.79 -5.17
C SER A 219 -23.48 16.97 -4.52
N THR A 220 -24.51 17.07 -5.36
CA THR A 220 -25.90 17.30 -4.95
C THR A 220 -26.74 16.02 -4.93
N ASN A 221 -26.28 14.98 -5.63
CA ASN A 221 -27.00 13.73 -5.82
C ASN A 221 -26.04 12.51 -5.87
N PHE A 222 -26.65 11.31 -5.84
CA PHE A 222 -25.94 10.04 -5.79
C PHE A 222 -25.02 9.80 -7.00
N ILE A 223 -25.42 10.26 -8.19
CA ILE A 223 -24.66 10.04 -9.43
C ILE A 223 -23.37 10.86 -9.40
N GLU A 224 -23.46 12.14 -9.05
CA GLU A 224 -22.30 13.04 -8.90
C GLU A 224 -21.33 12.51 -7.83
N ALA A 225 -21.83 12.11 -6.66
CA ALA A 225 -20.97 11.55 -5.62
C ALA A 225 -20.27 10.26 -6.10
N SER A 226 -20.99 9.40 -6.82
CA SER A 226 -20.42 8.16 -7.39
C SER A 226 -19.35 8.44 -8.45
N GLN A 227 -19.50 9.50 -9.24
CA GLN A 227 -18.49 9.93 -10.22
C GLN A 227 -17.21 10.39 -9.52
N VAL A 228 -17.32 11.15 -8.43
CA VAL A 228 -16.14 11.56 -7.64
C VAL A 228 -15.42 10.32 -7.10
N PHE A 229 -16.14 9.35 -6.53
CA PHE A 229 -15.50 8.10 -6.10
C PHE A 229 -14.85 7.33 -7.26
N ALA A 230 -15.44 7.32 -8.46
CA ALA A 230 -14.88 6.64 -9.62
C ALA A 230 -13.62 7.34 -10.16
N GLU A 231 -13.55 8.67 -10.08
CA GLU A 231 -12.37 9.45 -10.47
C GLU A 231 -11.15 9.10 -9.61
N TRP A 232 -11.39 8.95 -8.30
CA TRP A 232 -10.34 8.70 -7.31
C TRP A 232 -10.14 7.22 -6.96
N ARG A 233 -10.85 6.28 -7.58
CA ARG A 233 -10.71 4.84 -7.28
C ARG A 233 -9.59 4.14 -8.03
#